data_AF-A0A969V658-F1
#
_entry.id   AF-A0A969V658-F1
#
_cell.length_a   1.000
_cell.length_b   1.000
_cell.length_c   1.000
_cell.angle_alpha   90.00
_cell.angle_beta   90.00
_cell.angle_gamma   90.00
#
_symmetry.space_group_name_H-M   'P 1'
#
loop_
_entity.id
_entity.type
_entity.pdbx_description
1 polymer ?
#
loop_
_entity_poly.entity_id
_entity_poly.type
_entity_poly.pdbx_seq_one_letter_code
_entity_poly.pdbx_strand_id
1 'polypeptide(L)'
;MEGISADGQSYSCTGTLIADDLVLTNSHCVVNPDTGKLSRAIAFLPNLINGQVRNKNDIAYATFAKPGTDFKNGALEDFVDDWAIIKLDRPLGKNTVLSL
;
A
#
# COMPACT_ATOMS: atom_id res chain seq x y z
N MET A 1 -2.48 -2.00 6.08
CA MET A 1 -2.00 -0.71 5.53
C MET A 1 -3.00 0.35 5.90
N GLU A 2 -2.52 1.53 6.23
CA GLU A 2 -3.34 2.71 6.54
C GLU A 2 -2.97 3.79 5.55
N GLY A 3 -3.93 4.60 5.12
CA GLY A 3 -3.68 5.64 4.13
C GLY A 3 -4.56 6.86 4.30
N ILE A 4 -4.16 7.92 3.61
CA ILE A 4 -4.93 9.14 3.44
C ILE A 4 -5.35 9.22 1.97
N SER A 5 -6.65 9.18 1.72
CA SER A 5 -7.22 9.22 0.38
C SER A 5 -7.01 10.59 -0.29
N ALA A 6 -7.36 10.67 -1.58
CA ALA A 6 -7.22 11.91 -2.36
C ALA A 6 -8.01 13.10 -1.80
N ASP A 7 -9.15 12.85 -1.15
CA ASP A 7 -10.00 13.82 -0.46
C ASP A 7 -9.56 14.11 0.99
N GLY A 8 -8.57 13.38 1.50
CA GLY A 8 -7.98 13.62 2.82
C GLY A 8 -8.58 12.78 3.96
N GLN A 9 -9.39 11.77 3.64
CA GLN A 9 -9.95 10.85 4.64
C GLN A 9 -8.97 9.73 4.97
N SER A 10 -8.97 9.30 6.22
CA SER A 10 -8.21 8.11 6.64
C SER A 10 -8.95 6.84 6.24
N TYR A 11 -8.20 5.82 5.79
CA TYR A 11 -8.74 4.50 5.48
C TYR A 11 -7.76 3.38 5.86
N SER A 12 -8.30 2.16 5.93
CA SER A 12 -7.53 0.95 6.16
C SER A 12 -7.78 -0.07 5.05
N CYS A 13 -6.71 -0.71 4.60
CA CYS A 13 -6.72 -1.80 3.63
C CYS A 13 -5.74 -2.88 4.07
N THR A 14 -5.73 -4.00 3.34
CA THR A 14 -4.73 -5.06 3.51
C THR A 14 -3.77 -5.09 2.33
N GLY A 15 -2.55 -5.56 2.57
CA GLY A 15 -1.58 -5.83 1.52
C GLY A 15 -0.59 -6.89 1.98
N THR A 16 0.12 -7.48 1.04
CA THR A 16 1.10 -8.54 1.29
C THR A 16 2.46 -8.11 0.77
N LEU A 17 3.50 -8.24 1.59
CA LEU A 17 4.88 -8.04 1.17
C LEU A 17 5.26 -9.17 0.19
N ILE A 18 5.63 -8.83 -1.04
CA ILE A 18 6.01 -9.78 -2.11
C ILE A 18 7.49 -9.70 -2.49
N ALA A 19 8.18 -8.65 -2.04
CA ALA A 19 9.64 -8.51 -2.02
C ALA A 19 9.98 -7.57 -0.86
N ASP A 20 11.27 -7.44 -0.51
CA ASP A 20 11.70 -6.68 0.68
C ASP A 20 11.08 -5.27 0.78
N ASP A 21 10.81 -4.61 -0.35
CA ASP A 21 10.22 -3.27 -0.42
C ASP A 21 9.04 -3.16 -1.39
N LEU A 22 8.42 -4.27 -1.77
CA LEU A 22 7.24 -4.29 -2.65
C LEU A 22 6.05 -4.95 -1.94
N VAL A 23 4.90 -4.27 -1.98
CA VAL A 23 3.65 -4.79 -1.42
C VAL A 23 2.60 -4.89 -2.53
N LEU A 24 1.96 -6.06 -2.61
CA LEU A 24 0.77 -6.31 -3.43
C LEU A 24 -0.48 -5.92 -2.63
N THR A 25 -1.40 -5.20 -3.27
CA THR A 25 -2.72 -4.83 -2.74
C THR A 25 -3.70 -4.62 -3.90
N ASN A 26 -4.85 -4.01 -3.65
CA ASN A 26 -5.85 -3.68 -4.67
C ASN A 26 -5.64 -2.26 -5.23
N SER A 27 -6.08 -2.02 -6.48
CA SER A 27 -6.06 -0.70 -7.10
C SER A 27 -6.94 0.28 -6.32
N HIS A 28 -8.14 -0.13 -5.89
CA HIS A 28 -9.04 0.77 -5.14
C HIS A 28 -8.48 1.20 -3.77
N CYS A 29 -7.48 0.51 -3.24
CA CYS A 29 -6.77 0.92 -2.03
C CYS A 29 -5.71 2.00 -2.30
N VAL A 30 -5.31 2.24 -3.55
CA VAL A 30 -4.27 3.23 -3.89
C VAL A 30 -4.81 4.38 -4.73
N VAL A 31 -5.85 4.15 -5.55
CA VAL A 31 -6.54 5.14 -6.37
C VAL A 31 -8.02 5.18 -6.00
N ASN A 32 -8.58 6.37 -5.84
CA ASN A 32 -10.01 6.54 -5.59
C ASN A 32 -10.79 6.23 -6.89
N PRO A 33 -11.70 5.23 -6.90
CA PRO A 33 -12.40 4.81 -8.12
C PRO A 33 -13.29 5.88 -8.75
N ASP A 34 -13.87 6.77 -7.94
CA ASP A 34 -14.78 7.82 -8.42
C ASP A 34 -14.05 8.99 -9.08
N THR A 35 -12.80 9.24 -8.69
CA THR A 35 -12.03 10.43 -9.10
C THR A 35 -10.76 10.13 -9.90
N GLY A 36 -10.32 8.86 -9.92
CA GLY A 36 -9.05 8.44 -10.53
C GLY A 36 -7.80 9.04 -9.87
N LYS A 37 -7.93 9.65 -8.69
CA LYS A 37 -6.82 10.30 -7.97
C LYS A 37 -6.15 9.34 -7.01
N LEU A 38 -4.82 9.36 -6.98
CA LEU A 38 -4.04 8.58 -6.03
C LEU A 38 -4.24 9.06 -4.59
N SER A 39 -4.10 8.13 -3.65
CA SER A 39 -3.99 8.40 -2.23
C SER A 39 -2.80 9.33 -1.96
N ARG A 40 -2.98 10.26 -1.02
CA ARG A 40 -1.95 11.24 -0.63
C ARG A 40 -0.81 10.59 0.14
N ALA A 41 -1.10 9.59 0.95
CA ALA A 41 -0.11 8.86 1.74
C ALA A 41 -0.60 7.43 2.01
N ILE A 42 0.34 6.49 2.06
CA ILE A 42 0.08 5.09 2.44
C ILE A 42 1.22 4.62 3.33
N ALA A 43 0.89 4.03 4.47
CA ALA A 43 1.80 3.33 5.36
C ALA A 43 1.50 1.82 5.33
N PHE A 44 2.55 1.02 5.19
CA PHE A 44 2.50 -0.42 5.38
C PHE A 44 2.90 -0.75 6.83
N LEU A 45 1.96 -1.36 7.55
CA LEU A 45 2.08 -1.72 8.97
C LEU A 45 2.12 -3.25 9.08
N PRO A 46 3.31 -3.88 9.00
CA PRO A 46 3.41 -5.33 9.05
C PRO A 46 3.02 -5.85 10.44
N ASN A 47 2.37 -7.01 10.47
CA ASN A 47 1.94 -7.69 11.71
C ASN A 47 1.08 -6.79 12.62
N LEU A 48 0.18 -5.99 12.04
CA LEU A 48 -0.79 -5.19 12.79
C LEU A 48 -1.88 -6.10 13.38
N ILE A 49 -1.96 -6.18 14.71
CA ILE A 49 -2.99 -6.94 15.44
C ILE A 49 -3.57 -6.02 16.51
N ASN A 50 -4.90 -5.87 16.53
CA ASN A 50 -5.61 -5.01 17.49
C ASN A 50 -5.04 -3.58 17.57
N GLY A 51 -4.70 -2.98 16.42
CA GLY A 51 -4.13 -1.63 16.34
C GLY A 51 -2.66 -1.52 16.78
N GLN A 52 -1.96 -2.64 17.05
CA GLN A 52 -0.56 -2.66 17.45
C GLN A 52 0.30 -3.39 16.43
N VAL A 53 1.38 -2.74 15.99
CA VAL A 53 2.44 -3.38 15.20
C VAL A 53 3.42 -4.11 16.10
N ARG A 54 4.03 -5.19 15.61
CA ARG A 54 5.09 -5.90 16.32
C ARG A 54 6.29 -5.00 16.66
N ASN A 55 6.69 -4.13 15.74
CA ASN A 55 7.79 -3.18 15.89
C ASN A 55 7.47 -1.89 15.12
N LYS A 56 7.53 -0.73 15.78
CA LYS A 56 7.26 0.57 15.15
C LYS A 56 8.28 0.93 14.07
N ASN A 57 9.49 0.40 14.16
CA ASN A 57 10.54 0.62 13.15
C ASN A 57 10.24 -0.10 11.83
N ASP A 58 9.31 -1.06 11.83
CA ASP A 58 8.93 -1.81 10.62
C ASP A 58 7.80 -1.11 9.84
N ILE A 59 7.30 0.05 10.29
CA ILE A 59 6.32 0.86 9.55
C ILE A 59 7.03 1.56 8.39
N ALA A 60 6.74 1.16 7.15
CA ALA A 60 7.31 1.77 5.94
C ALA A 60 6.24 2.55 5.17
N TYR A 61 6.67 3.54 4.40
CA TYR A 61 5.77 4.44 3.66
C TYR A 61 5.89 4.21 2.16
N ALA A 62 4.77 4.29 1.45
CA ALA A 62 4.79 4.18 -0.01
C ALA A 62 5.44 5.41 -0.63
N THR A 63 6.42 5.21 -1.50
CA THR A 63 7.03 6.27 -2.33
C THR A 63 6.44 6.28 -3.74
N PHE A 64 5.87 5.16 -4.17
CA PHE A 64 5.27 4.99 -5.47
C PHE A 64 4.18 3.90 -5.42
N ALA A 65 3.15 4.06 -6.24
CA ALA A 65 2.10 3.06 -6.44
C ALA A 65 1.85 2.89 -7.94
N LYS A 66 1.80 1.64 -8.40
CA LYS A 66 1.38 1.26 -9.74
C LYS A 66 0.08 0.47 -9.64
N PRO A 67 -1.07 1.10 -9.85
CA PRO A 67 -2.33 0.37 -9.97
C PRO A 67 -2.44 -0.28 -11.35
N GLY A 68 -3.17 -1.40 -11.41
CA GLY A 68 -3.55 -2.10 -12.63
C GLY A 68 -4.64 -1.36 -13.40
N THR A 69 -5.50 -0.61 -12.70
CA THR A 69 -6.52 0.28 -13.28
C THR A 69 -6.54 1.65 -12.57
N ASP A 70 -7.00 2.70 -13.25
CA ASP A 70 -7.35 3.97 -12.64
C ASP A 70 -8.87 4.22 -12.56
N PHE A 71 -9.67 3.19 -12.86
CA PHE A 71 -11.14 3.17 -12.87
C PHE A 71 -11.81 4.21 -13.77
N LYS A 72 -11.07 4.86 -14.69
CA LYS A 72 -11.63 5.92 -15.55
C LYS A 72 -12.60 5.40 -16.60
N ASN A 73 -12.53 4.12 -16.96
CA ASN A 73 -13.40 3.55 -17.97
C ASN A 73 -14.76 3.16 -17.37
N GLY A 74 -14.81 2.89 -16.06
CA GLY A 74 -16.02 2.46 -15.35
C GLY A 74 -16.55 1.11 -15.83
N ALA A 75 -15.70 0.32 -16.50
CA ALA A 75 -16.06 -0.91 -17.18
C ALA A 75 -15.64 -2.15 -16.37
N LEU A 76 -16.10 -3.34 -16.78
CA LEU A 76 -15.80 -4.60 -16.08
C LEU A 76 -14.29 -4.85 -15.99
N GLU A 77 -13.55 -4.43 -17.02
CA GLU A 77 -12.09 -4.53 -17.12
C GLU A 77 -11.39 -3.84 -15.95
N ASP A 78 -11.89 -2.69 -15.49
CA ASP A 78 -11.30 -1.98 -14.35
C ASP A 78 -11.36 -2.83 -13.07
N PHE A 79 -12.44 -3.60 -12.88
CA PHE A 79 -12.58 -4.48 -11.72
C PHE A 79 -11.76 -5.77 -11.86
N VAL A 80 -11.47 -6.22 -13.08
CA VAL A 80 -10.56 -7.35 -13.33
C VAL A 80 -9.12 -6.97 -13.00
N ASP A 81 -8.73 -5.73 -13.28
CA ASP A 81 -7.40 -5.18 -13.01
C ASP A 81 -7.29 -4.47 -11.64
N ASP A 82 -8.13 -4.85 -10.67
CA ASP A 82 -8.10 -4.33 -9.30
C ASP A 82 -6.93 -4.89 -8.45
N TRP A 83 -5.71 -4.81 -8.99
CA TRP A 83 -4.46 -5.15 -8.33
C TRP A 83 -3.49 -3.97 -8.40
N ALA A 84 -2.67 -3.78 -7.39
CA ALA A 84 -1.66 -2.73 -7.37
C ALA A 84 -0.38 -3.19 -6.68
N ILE A 85 0.74 -2.64 -7.14
CA ILE A 85 2.05 -2.77 -6.47
C ILE A 85 2.42 -1.41 -5.88
N ILE A 86 2.75 -1.38 -4.59
CA ILE A 86 3.36 -0.22 -3.94
C ILE A 86 4.84 -0.47 -3.66
N LYS A 87 5.67 0.55 -3.88
CA LYS A 87 7.09 0.59 -3.49
C LYS A 87 7.21 1.29 -2.15
N LEU A 88 7.91 0.65 -1.21
CA LEU A 88 8.19 1.20 0.11
C LEU A 88 9.48 2.04 0.11
N ASP A 89 9.55 3.01 1.03
CA ASP A 89 10.71 3.89 1.27
C ASP A 89 11.95 3.16 1.76
N ARG A 90 11.77 1.96 2.32
CA ARG A 90 12.85 1.08 2.77
C ARG A 90 12.47 -0.40 2.71
N PRO A 91 13.45 -1.30 2.56
CA PRO A 91 13.22 -2.73 2.70
C PRO A 91 12.84 -3.10 4.15
N LEU A 92 11.93 -4.05 4.28
CA LEU A 92 11.51 -4.68 5.51
C LEU A 92 11.99 -6.14 5.55
N GLY A 93 12.07 -6.73 6.74
CA GLY A 93 12.45 -8.13 6.90
C GLY A 93 13.95 -8.43 6.79
N LYS A 94 14.80 -7.41 6.58
CA LYS A 94 16.26 -7.56 6.69
C LYS A 94 16.71 -7.25 8.11
N ASN A 95 17.14 -8.29 8.83
CA ASN A 95 17.97 -8.10 10.00
C ASN A 95 19.38 -7.76 9.52
N THR A 96 19.84 -6.52 9.72
CA THR A 96 21.27 -6.23 9.63
C THR A 96 21.93 -6.99 10.77
N VAL A 97 22.43 -8.20 10.50
CA VAL A 97 23.48 -8.77 11.33
C VAL A 97 24.69 -7.87 11.06
N LEU A 98 25.00 -6.98 12.00
CA LEU A 98 26.32 -6.38 12.06
C LEU A 98 27.28 -7.56 12.27
N SER A 99 27.88 -8.03 11.18
CA SER A 99 29.09 -8.84 11.25
C SER A 99 30.18 -7.94 11.82
N LEU A 100 30.29 -7.95 13.15
CA LEU A 100 31.42 -7.45 13.92
C LEU A 100 32.66 -8.29 13.61
#